data_AF-A0A090S541-F1
#
_entry.id   AF-A0A090S541-F1
#
_cell.length_a   1.000
_cell.length_b   1.000
_cell.length_c   1.000
_cell.angle_alpha   90.00
_cell.angle_beta   90.00
_cell.angle_gamma   90.00
#
_symmetry.space_group_name_H-M   'P 1'
#
loop_
_entity.id
_entity.type
_entity.pdbx_description
1 polymer ?
#
loop_
_entity_poly.entity_id
_entity_poly.type
_entity_poly.pdbx_seq_one_letter_code
_entity_poly.pdbx_strand_id
1 'polypeptide(L)' 'MGLSIIYSRASVGVEAPLVTVEVHISNGMPGFTVVGY' A
#
# COMPACT_ATOMS: atom_id res chain seq x y z
N MET A 1 11.43 9.58 -5.52
CA MET A 1 10.82 9.27 -6.84
C MET A 1 10.90 7.77 -7.06
N GLY A 2 9.77 7.09 -6.87
CA GLY A 2 9.63 5.65 -7.05
C GLY A 2 8.27 5.21 -6.54
N LEU A 3 7.50 4.54 -7.41
CA LEU A 3 6.34 3.75 -7.01
C LEU A 3 6.85 2.35 -6.69
N SER A 4 6.69 1.92 -5.45
CA SER A 4 6.90 0.52 -5.07
C SER A 4 5.56 -0.19 -5.08
N ILE A 5 5.48 -1.28 -5.84
CA ILE A 5 4.31 -2.16 -5.91
C ILE A 5 4.65 -3.43 -5.13
N ILE A 6 3.88 -3.72 -4.08
CA ILE A 6 4.08 -4.89 -3.21
C ILE A 6 2.85 -5.78 -3.30
N TYR A 7 3.05 -7.06 -3.61
CA TYR A 7 1.99 -8.06 -3.51
C TYR A 7 1.88 -8.57 -2.08
N SER A 8 0.66 -8.59 -1.55
CA SER A 8 0.36 -9.03 -0.20
C SER A 8 -0.95 -9.81 -0.17
N ARG A 9 -1.35 -10.27 1.03
CA ARG A 9 -2.63 -10.92 1.28
C ARG A 9 -3.39 -10.11 2.32
N ALA A 10 -4.58 -9.62 1.97
CA ALA A 10 -5.42 -8.92 2.94
C ALA A 10 -6.06 -9.94 3.90
N SER A 11 -6.35 -9.54 5.13
CA SER A 11 -7.08 -10.38 6.08
C SER A 11 -8.56 -10.02 6.02
N VAL A 12 -9.36 -10.87 5.37
CA VAL A 12 -10.82 -10.66 5.20
C VAL A 12 -11.54 -11.86 5.80
N GLY A 13 -11.75 -11.82 7.12
CA GLY A 13 -12.29 -12.97 7.86
C GLY A 13 -11.38 -14.20 7.76
N VAL A 14 -11.90 -15.30 7.23
CA VAL A 14 -11.13 -16.53 6.95
C VAL A 14 -10.47 -16.51 5.57
N GLU A 15 -10.85 -15.57 4.71
CA GLU A 15 -10.27 -15.41 3.39
C GLU A 15 -9.03 -14.53 3.46
N ALA A 16 -8.07 -14.85 2.61
CA ALA A 16 -6.88 -14.03 2.45
C ALA A 16 -6.73 -13.66 0.97
N PRO A 17 -7.46 -12.69 0.40
CA PRO A 17 -7.34 -12.39 -1.02
C PRO A 17 -5.97 -11.78 -1.38
N LEU A 18 -5.51 -12.00 -2.62
CA LEU A 18 -4.32 -11.31 -3.16
C LEU A 18 -4.64 -9.82 -3.30
N VAL A 19 -3.81 -8.96 -2.74
CA VAL A 19 -3.92 -7.50 -2.84
C VAL A 19 -2.59 -6.89 -3.25
N THR A 20 -2.67 -5.68 -3.80
CA THR A 20 -1.51 -4.88 -4.18
C THR A 20 -1.43 -3.66 -3.28
N VAL A 21 -0.26 -3.41 -2.71
CA VAL A 21 0.04 -2.22 -1.91
C VAL A 21 0.96 -1.33 -2.72
N GLU A 22 0.56 -0.07 -2.91
CA GLU A 22 1.34 0.95 -3.60
C GLU A 22 1.95 1.92 -2.59
N VAL A 23 3.25 2.15 -2.70
CA VAL A 23 3.98 3.08 -1.83
C VAL A 23 4.68 4.12 -2.69
N HIS A 24 4.36 5.39 -2.41
CA HIS A 24 4.97 6.54 -3.06
C HIS A 24 5.79 7.35 -2.05
N ILE A 25 7.06 7.61 -2.36
CA ILE A 25 7.92 8.50 -1.57
C ILE A 25 8.28 9.74 -2.38
N SER A 26 7.93 10.91 -1.83
CA SER A 26 8.24 12.23 -2.39
C SER A 26 9.31 12.95 -1.55
N ASN A 27 9.99 13.93 -2.15
CA ASN A 27 11.02 14.75 -1.46
C ASN A 27 10.41 15.94 -0.69
N GLY A 28 9.10 15.89 -0.40
CA GLY A 28 8.38 16.98 0.27
C GLY A 28 8.62 16.99 1.78
N MET A 29 7.80 17.79 2.49
CA MET A 29 7.77 17.78 3.95
C MET A 29 7.35 16.40 4.48
N PRO A 30 7.80 16.00 5.68
CA PRO A 30 7.37 14.77 6.30
C PRO A 30 5.84 14.72 6.41
N GLY A 31 5.26 13.65 5.89
CA GLY A 31 3.83 13.39 5.92
C GLY A 31 3.58 11.92 5.64
N PHE A 32 2.52 11.38 6.22
CA PHE A 32 2.09 10.01 6.01
C PHE A 32 0.60 9.98 5.74
N THR A 33 0.23 9.38 4.61
CA THR A 33 -1.16 9.25 4.18
C THR A 33 -1.40 7.82 3.73
N VAL A 34 -2.55 7.26 4.09
CA VAL A 34 -3.02 5.96 3.63
C VAL A 34 -4.30 6.15 2.84
N VAL A 35 -4.35 5.60 1.63
CA VAL A 35 -5.50 5.64 0.72
C VAL A 35 -5.71 4.24 0.13
N GLY A 36 -6.96 3.88 -0.16
CA GLY A 36 -7.36 2.56 -0.67
C GLY A 36 -8.78 2.19 -0.24
N TYR A 37 -9.39 1.21 -0.92
CA TYR A 37 -10.74 0.69 -0.66
C TYR A 37 -10.71 -0.81 -0.36
#